data_AF-A0A483CST7-F1
#
_entry.id   AF-A0A483CST7-F1
#
_cell.length_a   1.000
_cell.length_b   1.000
_cell.length_c   1.000
_cell.angle_alpha   90.00
_cell.angle_beta   90.00
_cell.angle_gamma   90.00
#
_symmetry.space_group_name_H-M   'P 1'
#
loop_
_entity.id
_entity.type
_entity.pdbx_description
1 polymer ?
#
loop_
_entity_poly.entity_id
_entity_poly.type
_entity_poly.pdbx_seq_one_letter_code
_entity_poly.pdbx_strand_id
1 'polypeptide(L)'
;MPDPCFISSILHSSAISVLVAPENMLRRVLEECLNAADSRALYISPNYSRLVGTIRIPDPGFSVRRALTAFQVITILQTASESTVIIEYDRETFGDLTELSMVFAGGCRDFALSATVIICATGFDPTLAAVTEQADRTVRIGRGH
;
A
#
# COMPACT_ATOMS: atom_id res chain seq x y z
N MET A 1 -17.86 -9.60 4.50
CA MET A 1 -16.71 -9.74 3.57
C MET A 1 -16.60 -8.44 2.80
N PRO A 2 -15.41 -7.97 2.43
CA PRO A 2 -15.31 -6.88 1.46
C PRO A 2 -15.98 -7.32 0.16
N ASP A 3 -16.78 -6.46 -0.45
CA ASP A 3 -17.55 -6.81 -1.66
C ASP A 3 -16.60 -7.06 -2.85
N PRO A 4 -16.88 -8.00 -3.76
CA PRO A 4 -16.01 -8.25 -4.92
C PRO A 4 -15.77 -7.01 -5.76
N CYS A 5 -16.81 -6.18 -5.96
CA CYS A 5 -16.71 -4.90 -6.66
C CYS A 5 -15.75 -3.92 -5.97
N PHE A 6 -15.62 -4.00 -4.65
CA PHE A 6 -14.69 -3.19 -3.87
C PHE A 6 -13.24 -3.60 -4.14
N ILE A 7 -12.96 -4.91 -4.24
CA ILE A 7 -11.62 -5.41 -4.59
C ILE A 7 -11.27 -5.06 -6.04
N SER A 8 -12.20 -5.23 -6.99
CA SER A 8 -12.00 -4.81 -8.39
C SER A 8 -11.77 -3.30 -8.53
N SER A 9 -12.38 -2.52 -7.64
CA SER A 9 -12.19 -1.07 -7.57
C SER A 9 -10.79 -0.69 -7.09
N ILE A 10 -10.18 -1.48 -6.20
CA ILE A 10 -8.82 -1.25 -5.70
C ILE A 10 -7.76 -1.73 -6.70
N LEU A 11 -7.99 -2.90 -7.32
CA LEU A 11 -7.09 -3.53 -8.30
C LEU A 11 -7.28 -2.98 -9.71
N HIS A 12 -7.25 -1.66 -9.84
CA HIS A 12 -7.31 -1.00 -11.14
C HIS A 12 -5.90 -0.55 -11.54
N SER A 13 -5.39 -1.08 -12.65
CA SER A 13 -4.14 -0.59 -13.24
C SER A 13 -4.22 0.92 -13.46
N SER A 14 -3.13 1.65 -13.20
CA SER A 14 -3.17 3.11 -13.26
C SER A 14 -3.97 3.79 -12.17
N ALA A 15 -3.97 3.21 -10.96
CA ALA A 15 -4.52 3.86 -9.79
C ALA A 15 -3.62 3.71 -8.55
N ILE A 16 -3.61 4.77 -7.74
CA ILE A 16 -3.16 4.77 -6.36
C ILE A 16 -4.39 4.66 -5.46
N SER A 17 -4.47 3.56 -4.72
CA SER A 17 -5.50 3.33 -3.72
C SER A 17 -4.91 3.42 -2.31
N VAL A 18 -5.47 4.28 -1.46
CA VAL A 18 -5.12 4.39 -0.05
C VAL A 18 -6.21 3.73 0.81
N LEU A 19 -5.82 2.75 1.62
CA LEU A 19 -6.68 1.99 2.51
C LEU A 19 -6.28 2.26 3.96
N VAL A 20 -7.17 2.88 4.72
CA VAL A 20 -6.95 3.14 6.15
C VAL A 20 -7.98 2.38 6.96
N ALA A 21 -7.55 1.35 7.69
CA ALA A 21 -8.46 0.56 8.51
C ALA A 21 -7.73 -0.18 9.65
N PRO A 22 -8.45 -0.58 10.72
CA PRO A 22 -7.96 -1.54 11.71
C PRO A 22 -7.34 -2.79 11.07
N GLU A 23 -6.30 -3.32 11.72
CA GLU A 23 -5.47 -4.42 11.25
C GLU A 23 -6.29 -5.64 10.79
N ASN A 24 -7.31 -6.03 11.56
CA ASN A 24 -8.16 -7.18 11.26
C ASN A 24 -8.95 -7.02 9.95
N MET A 25 -9.29 -5.79 9.56
CA MET A 25 -9.97 -5.51 8.30
C MET A 25 -8.98 -5.41 7.15
N LEU A 26 -7.85 -4.73 7.35
CA LEU A 26 -6.78 -4.66 6.34
C LEU A 26 -6.30 -6.06 5.96
N ARG A 27 -6.04 -6.94 6.92
CA ARG A 27 -5.61 -8.32 6.66
C ARG A 27 -6.50 -9.01 5.62
N ARG A 28 -7.82 -8.97 5.83
CA ARG A 28 -8.79 -9.59 4.92
C ARG A 28 -8.79 -8.94 3.54
N VAL A 29 -8.77 -7.62 3.47
CA VAL A 29 -8.76 -6.90 2.19
C VAL A 29 -7.48 -7.18 1.42
N LEU A 30 -6.33 -7.20 2.10
CA LEU A 30 -5.03 -7.47 1.50
C LEU A 30 -4.94 -8.90 0.98
N GLU A 31 -5.42 -9.90 1.73
CA GLU A 31 -5.47 -11.29 1.26
C GLU A 31 -6.31 -11.43 -0.01
N GLU A 32 -7.49 -10.80 -0.05
CA GLU A 32 -8.32 -10.79 -1.26
C GLU A 32 -7.64 -10.07 -2.43
N CYS A 33 -7.00 -8.92 -2.18
CA CYS A 33 -6.23 -8.21 -3.21
C CYS A 33 -5.06 -9.04 -3.74
N LEU A 34 -4.34 -9.74 -2.87
CA LEU A 34 -3.23 -10.61 -3.24
C LEU A 34 -3.74 -11.80 -4.06
N ASN A 35 -4.84 -12.43 -3.64
CA ASN A 35 -5.45 -13.55 -4.38
C ASN A 35 -5.97 -13.13 -5.76
N ALA A 36 -6.45 -11.90 -5.90
CA ALA A 36 -6.98 -11.36 -7.15
C ALA A 36 -5.90 -10.71 -8.05
N ALA A 37 -4.69 -10.48 -7.55
CA ALA A 37 -3.58 -9.97 -8.34
C ALA A 37 -2.96 -11.08 -9.22
N ASP A 38 -2.57 -10.73 -10.46
CA ASP A 38 -2.03 -11.65 -11.48
C ASP A 38 -0.59 -12.16 -11.18
N SER A 39 -0.36 -12.78 -10.02
CA SER A 39 0.87 -13.51 -9.64
C SER A 39 2.19 -12.72 -9.80
N ARG A 40 2.14 -11.38 -9.76
CA ARG A 40 3.30 -10.48 -9.78
C ARG A 40 3.05 -9.29 -8.86
N ALA A 41 2.91 -9.58 -7.57
CA ALA A 41 2.72 -8.54 -6.57
C ALA A 41 3.92 -8.43 -5.63
N LEU A 42 4.31 -7.19 -5.34
CA LEU A 42 5.33 -6.86 -4.38
C LEU A 42 4.68 -6.27 -3.13
N TYR A 43 4.98 -6.84 -1.96
CA TYR A 43 4.64 -6.28 -0.67
C TYR A 43 5.84 -5.56 -0.07
N ILE A 44 5.72 -4.25 0.16
CA ILE A 44 6.70 -3.44 0.86
C ILE A 44 6.29 -3.33 2.32
N SER A 45 7.04 -4.02 3.18
CA SER A 45 6.83 -4.07 4.63
C SER A 45 7.69 -3.01 5.32
N PRO A 46 7.16 -2.26 6.29
CA PRO A 46 7.97 -1.46 7.20
C PRO A 46 8.80 -2.39 8.11
N ASN A 47 9.70 -1.80 8.89
CA ASN A 47 10.54 -2.56 9.84
C ASN A 47 9.70 -3.33 10.88
N TYR A 48 8.66 -2.68 11.42
CA TYR A 48 7.72 -3.25 12.39
C TYR A 48 6.34 -3.45 11.76
N SER A 49 6.27 -4.32 10.74
CA SER A 49 5.01 -4.65 10.11
C SER A 49 4.06 -5.35 11.08
N ARG A 50 2.79 -4.92 11.06
CA ARG A 50 1.69 -5.56 11.78
C ARG A 50 0.89 -6.49 10.87
N LEU A 51 1.06 -6.37 9.55
CA LEU A 51 0.22 -7.04 8.57
C LEU A 51 0.92 -8.23 7.91
N VAL A 52 2.16 -8.08 7.44
CA VAL A 52 2.83 -9.08 6.58
C VAL A 52 3.02 -10.45 7.25
N GLY A 53 3.18 -10.47 8.58
CA GLY A 53 3.28 -11.70 9.36
C GLY A 53 1.93 -12.37 9.68
N THR A 54 0.81 -11.70 9.37
CA THR A 54 -0.55 -12.16 9.67
C THR A 54 -1.39 -12.45 8.43
N ILE A 55 -0.98 -11.96 7.26
CA ILE A 55 -1.63 -12.23 5.97
C ILE A 55 -1.06 -13.51 5.33
N ARG A 56 -1.90 -14.27 4.65
CA ARG A 56 -1.46 -15.34 3.76
C ARG A 56 -0.96 -14.76 2.44
N ILE A 57 0.34 -14.87 2.20
CA ILE A 57 0.95 -14.50 0.93
C ILE A 57 0.83 -15.71 -0.03
N PRO A 58 0.22 -15.55 -1.22
CA PRO A 58 0.13 -16.64 -2.18
C PRO A 58 1.52 -16.95 -2.77
N ASP A 59 1.77 -18.20 -3.14
CA ASP A 59 2.95 -18.62 -3.90
C ASP A 59 2.47 -19.36 -5.17
N PRO A 60 3.18 -19.28 -6.32
CA PRO A 60 4.38 -18.49 -6.61
C PRO A 60 4.06 -17.07 -7.16
N GLY A 61 5.03 -16.15 -7.09
CA GLY A 61 4.95 -14.85 -7.77
C GLY A 61 4.72 -13.61 -6.88
N PHE A 62 4.82 -13.80 -5.57
CA PHE A 62 4.69 -12.73 -4.60
C PHE A 62 6.04 -12.50 -3.91
N SER A 63 6.48 -11.25 -3.89
CA SER A 63 7.74 -10.86 -3.26
C SER A 63 7.46 -9.97 -2.05
N VAL A 64 8.25 -10.12 -0.99
CA VAL A 64 8.22 -9.22 0.16
C VAL A 64 9.56 -8.51 0.28
N ARG A 65 9.56 -7.18 0.28
CA ARG A 65 10.75 -6.37 0.53
C ARG A 65 10.53 -5.51 1.77
N ARG A 66 11.53 -5.47 2.65
CA ARG A 66 11.49 -4.60 3.84
C ARG A 66 12.09 -3.24 3.54
N ALA A 67 11.47 -2.19 4.06
CA ALA A 67 11.98 -0.83 4.05
C ALA A 67 11.94 -0.25 5.47
N LEU A 68 13.09 0.23 5.94
CA LEU A 68 13.25 0.89 7.23
C LEU A 68 13.01 2.41 7.13
N THR A 69 13.08 2.97 5.92
CA THR A 69 12.90 4.41 5.68
C THR A 69 12.07 4.66 4.43
N ALA A 70 11.40 5.81 4.36
CA ALA A 70 10.72 6.27 3.14
C ALA A 70 11.62 6.24 1.90
N PHE A 71 12.90 6.59 2.03
CA PHE A 71 13.86 6.54 0.92
C PHE A 71 14.05 5.12 0.37
N GLN A 72 14.08 4.12 1.25
CA GLN A 72 14.13 2.72 0.83
C GLN A 72 12.85 2.30 0.11
N VAL A 73 11.67 2.74 0.57
CA VAL A 73 10.40 2.50 -0.14
C VAL A 73 10.47 3.07 -1.55
N ILE A 74 10.92 4.32 -1.70
CA ILE A 74 11.05 4.99 -3.01
C ILE A 74 12.04 4.23 -3.92
N THR A 75 13.19 3.83 -3.40
CA THR A 75 14.19 3.05 -4.15
C THR A 75 13.64 1.68 -4.59
N ILE A 76 12.84 1.05 -3.73
CA ILE A 76 12.15 -0.19 -4.07
C ILE A 76 11.17 0.04 -5.22
N LEU A 77 10.34 1.09 -5.17
CA LEU A 77 9.40 1.44 -6.24
C LEU A 77 10.10 1.69 -7.57
N GLN A 78 11.22 2.41 -7.58
CA GLN A 78 12.00 2.70 -8.78
C GLN A 78 12.62 1.46 -9.45
N THR A 79 12.76 0.36 -8.71
CA THR A 79 13.38 -0.89 -9.19
C THR A 79 12.38 -2.03 -9.35
N ALA A 80 11.13 -1.83 -8.92
CA ALA A 80 10.07 -2.81 -9.01
C ALA A 80 9.59 -2.98 -10.45
N SER A 81 9.22 -4.21 -10.80
CA SER A 81 8.69 -4.59 -12.13
C SER A 81 7.38 -5.37 -12.03
N GLU A 82 6.89 -5.52 -10.81
CA GLU A 82 5.62 -6.13 -10.44
C GLU A 82 4.44 -5.31 -10.98
N SER A 83 3.34 -5.97 -11.33
CA SER A 83 2.14 -5.30 -11.84
C SER A 83 1.29 -4.69 -10.72
N THR A 84 1.57 -5.09 -9.48
CA THR A 84 0.93 -4.56 -8.27
C THR A 84 1.98 -4.37 -7.19
N VAL A 85 1.94 -3.23 -6.51
CA VAL A 85 2.71 -3.01 -5.28
C VAL A 85 1.76 -2.67 -4.14
N ILE A 86 1.93 -3.37 -3.03
CA ILE A 86 1.25 -3.11 -1.76
C ILE A 86 2.28 -2.52 -0.81
N ILE A 87 1.99 -1.36 -0.25
CA ILE A 87 2.87 -0.62 0.63
C ILE A 87 2.17 -0.52 1.97
N GLU A 88 2.74 -1.15 3.00
CA GLU A 88 2.31 -0.92 4.37
C GLU A 88 2.95 0.37 4.87
N TYR A 89 2.12 1.40 5.00
CA TYR A 89 2.53 2.67 5.54
C TYR A 89 2.59 2.59 7.06
N ASP A 90 3.71 3.08 7.60
CA ASP A 90 3.95 3.22 9.01
C ASP A 90 4.63 4.57 9.30
N ARG A 91 4.14 5.28 10.31
CA ARG A 91 4.62 6.63 10.62
C ARG A 91 6.10 6.63 11.02
N GLU A 92 6.62 5.60 11.67
CA GLU A 92 8.04 5.55 12.05
C GLU A 92 8.94 5.42 10.82
N THR A 93 8.47 4.75 9.77
CA THR A 93 9.19 4.58 8.50
C THR A 93 9.26 5.87 7.69
N PHE A 94 8.19 6.68 7.71
CA PHE A 94 8.08 7.92 6.93
C PHE A 94 8.51 9.17 7.71
N GLY A 95 8.44 9.13 9.05
CA GLY A 95 8.75 10.26 9.92
C GLY A 95 7.80 11.45 9.73
N ASP A 96 8.16 12.58 10.36
CA ASP A 96 7.41 13.84 10.27
C ASP A 96 7.93 14.74 9.12
N LEU A 97 8.55 14.16 8.08
CA LEU A 97 9.16 14.89 6.97
C LEU A 97 8.18 15.03 5.79
N THR A 98 7.41 16.12 5.78
CA THR A 98 6.43 16.45 4.72
C THR A 98 7.05 16.51 3.32
N GLU A 99 8.33 16.85 3.18
CA GLU A 99 8.99 16.83 1.87
C GLU A 99 9.11 15.40 1.31
N LEU A 100 9.37 14.41 2.18
CA LEU A 100 9.47 13.01 1.77
C LEU A 100 8.12 12.42 1.40
N SER A 101 7.00 12.90 1.96
CA SER A 101 5.67 12.43 1.57
C SER A 101 5.33 12.81 0.14
N MET A 102 5.74 14.01 -0.32
CA MET A 102 5.55 14.40 -1.72
C MET A 102 6.41 13.58 -2.68
N VAL A 103 7.69 13.32 -2.33
CA VAL A 103 8.57 12.48 -3.15
C VAL A 103 8.03 11.04 -3.21
N PHE A 104 7.56 10.51 -2.09
CA PHE A 104 6.94 9.20 -2.03
C PHE A 104 5.66 9.12 -2.86
N ALA A 105 4.78 10.11 -2.76
CA ALA A 105 3.57 10.19 -3.57
C ALA A 105 3.90 10.28 -5.07
N GLY A 106 4.93 11.04 -5.43
CA GLY A 106 5.47 11.10 -6.80
C GLY A 106 5.95 9.73 -7.30
N GLY A 107 6.76 9.02 -6.49
CA GLY A 107 7.22 7.67 -6.84
C GLY A 107 6.07 6.66 -6.97
N CYS A 108 5.03 6.79 -6.15
CA CYS A 108 3.81 5.99 -6.30
C CYS A 108 3.08 6.33 -7.60
N ARG A 109 2.99 7.61 -7.97
CA ARG A 109 2.35 8.04 -9.21
C ARG A 109 3.10 7.56 -10.45
N ASP A 110 4.42 7.66 -10.44
CA ASP A 110 5.27 7.17 -11.53
C ASP A 110 5.10 5.66 -11.71
N PHE A 111 5.07 4.88 -10.63
CA PHE A 111 4.82 3.44 -10.68
C PHE A 111 3.40 3.12 -11.15
N ALA A 112 2.40 3.89 -10.67
CA ALA A 112 1.01 3.69 -11.05
C ALA A 112 0.80 3.89 -12.56
N LEU A 113 1.62 4.65 -13.29
CA LEU A 113 1.44 4.83 -14.74
C LEU A 113 1.30 3.51 -15.52
N SER A 114 1.94 2.43 -15.06
CA SER A 114 1.89 1.10 -15.70
C SER A 114 1.43 -0.04 -14.78
N ALA A 115 1.16 0.24 -13.51
CA ALA A 115 0.87 -0.77 -12.49
C ALA A 115 -0.19 -0.31 -11.48
N THR A 116 -0.52 -1.17 -10.52
CA THR A 116 -1.42 -0.84 -9.40
C THR A 116 -0.62 -0.52 -8.15
N VAL A 117 -0.97 0.57 -7.45
CA VAL A 117 -0.41 0.91 -6.13
C VAL A 117 -1.49 0.85 -5.07
N ILE A 118 -1.25 0.05 -4.03
CA ILE A 118 -2.11 -0.03 -2.84
C ILE A 118 -1.28 0.41 -1.63
N ILE A 119 -1.65 1.52 -1.01
CA ILE A 119 -1.06 1.97 0.25
C ILE A 119 -2.03 1.58 1.37
N CYS A 120 -1.58 0.86 2.38
CA CYS A 120 -2.40 0.45 3.51
C CYS A 120 -1.82 0.96 4.83
N ALA A 121 -2.69 1.45 5.72
CA ALA A 121 -2.28 2.02 6.99
C ALA A 121 -3.29 1.69 8.10
N THR A 122 -2.81 1.37 9.30
CA THR A 122 -3.67 1.13 10.46
C THR A 122 -4.18 2.40 11.14
N GLY A 123 -3.60 3.56 10.79
CA GLY A 123 -3.96 4.88 11.29
C GLY A 123 -3.83 5.95 10.22
N PHE A 124 -4.35 7.14 10.50
CA PHE A 124 -4.24 8.30 9.63
C PHE A 124 -3.52 9.43 10.35
N ASP A 125 -2.53 10.01 9.70
CA ASP A 125 -1.74 11.12 10.22
C ASP A 125 -1.53 12.17 9.10
N PRO A 126 -1.00 13.37 9.42
CA PRO A 126 -0.79 14.44 8.44
C PRO A 126 0.13 14.05 7.27
N THR A 127 1.14 13.22 7.51
CA THR A 127 2.06 12.75 6.46
C THR A 127 1.30 11.86 5.47
N LEU A 128 0.49 10.93 5.97
CA LEU A 128 -0.38 10.11 5.12
C LEU A 128 -1.45 10.95 4.43
N ALA A 129 -1.95 12.02 5.06
CA ALA A 129 -2.92 12.93 4.45
C ALA A 129 -2.36 13.57 3.17
N ALA A 130 -1.11 14.05 3.20
CA ALA A 130 -0.45 14.61 2.02
C ALA A 130 -0.31 13.59 0.87
N VAL A 131 -0.09 12.31 1.19
CA VAL A 131 -0.06 11.24 0.18
C VAL A 131 -1.46 10.98 -0.39
N THR A 132 -2.47 11.04 0.48
CA THR A 132 -3.88 10.79 0.13
C THR A 132 -4.43 11.83 -0.85
N GLU A 133 -3.95 13.07 -0.80
CA GLU A 133 -4.30 14.11 -1.79
C GLU A 133 -3.92 13.73 -3.23
N GLN A 134 -2.92 12.86 -3.40
CA GLN A 134 -2.47 12.35 -4.69
C GLN A 134 -3.10 11.00 -5.05
N ALA A 135 -3.93 10.42 -4.17
CA ALA A 135 -4.54 9.11 -4.40
C ALA A 135 -5.79 9.23 -5.28
N ASP A 136 -5.94 8.32 -6.23
CA ASP A 136 -7.15 8.27 -7.06
C ASP A 136 -8.33 7.72 -6.27
N ARG A 137 -8.07 6.89 -5.25
CA ARG A 137 -9.08 6.30 -4.37
C ARG A 137 -8.60 6.30 -2.93
N THR A 138 -9.49 6.70 -2.03
CA THR A 138 -9.24 6.67 -0.60
C THR A 138 -10.38 5.96 0.09
N VAL A 139 -10.08 4.89 0.80
CA VAL A 139 -11.04 4.16 1.62
C VAL A 139 -10.60 4.22 3.05
N ARG A 140 -11.46 4.77 3.92
CA ARG A 140 -11.22 4.84 5.35
C ARG A 140 -12.31 4.06 6.05
N ILE A 141 -11.92 3.00 6.76
CA ILE A 141 -12.83 2.12 7.49
C ILE A 141 -12.41 2.14 8.95
N GLY A 142 -13.14 2.88 9.78
CA GLY A 142 -12.85 3.01 11.20
C GLY A 142 -13.81 4.02 11.81
N ARG A 143 -14.11 3.88 13.11
CA ARG A 143 -14.97 4.83 13.81
C ARG A 143 -14.33 6.21 13.71
N GLY A 144 -15.06 7.16 13.13
CA GLY A 144 -14.80 8.57 13.38
C GLY A 144 -14.80 8.78 14.89
N HIS A 145 -13.66 9.22 15.39
CA HIS A 145 -13.61 9.95 16.64
C HIS A 145 -13.31 11.40 16.28
#